data_AF-W8RGC1-F1
#
_entry.id   AF-W8RGC1-F1
#
_cell.length_a   1.000
_cell.length_b   1.000
_cell.length_c   1.000
_cell.angle_alpha   90.00
_cell.angle_beta   90.00
_cell.angle_gamma   90.00
#
_symmetry.space_group_name_H-M   'P 1'
#
loop_
_entity.id
_entity.type
_entity.pdbx_description
1 polymer ?
#
loop_
_entity_poly.entity_id
_entity_poly.type
_entity_poly.pdbx_seq_one_letter_code
_entity_poly.pdbx_strand_id
1 'polypeptide(L)'
;MNSRHIRSCTTVFILAAVTLPQIVHAYVGPGAGLGLLTALWGLVAAVGVAVFYVVMWPIRRMRRRRKAEQLAAAATLSGTAKPVVEPESNRDSTRS
;
A
#
# COMPACT_ATOMS: atom_id res chain seq x y z
N MET A 1 16.54 -5.97 26.45
CA MET A 1 17.47 -5.43 25.43
C MET A 1 16.90 -4.11 24.92
N ASN A 2 17.53 -3.01 25.32
CA ASN A 2 16.82 -1.80 25.70
C ASN A 2 17.00 -0.77 24.58
N SER A 3 15.94 -0.48 23.82
CA SER A 3 15.92 0.43 22.64
C SER A 3 16.29 1.89 22.93
N ARG A 4 16.72 2.19 24.16
CA ARG A 4 17.21 3.51 24.60
C ARG A 4 18.59 3.82 24.01
N HIS A 5 19.42 2.80 23.78
CA HIS A 5 20.76 2.98 23.20
C HIS A 5 20.71 3.45 21.74
N ILE A 6 19.71 3.03 20.95
CA ILE A 6 19.55 3.43 19.55
C ILE A 6 19.23 4.93 19.46
N ARG A 7 18.34 5.42 20.33
CA ARG A 7 17.99 6.85 20.41
C ARG A 7 19.19 7.67 20.90
N SER A 8 19.90 7.21 21.93
CA SER A 8 21.10 7.90 22.45
C SER A 8 22.25 7.94 21.44
N CYS A 9 22.52 6.86 20.68
CA CYS A 9 23.52 6.86 19.60
C CYS A 9 23.19 7.87 18.51
N THR A 10 21.90 7.96 18.14
CA THR A 10 21.45 8.88 17.08
C THR A 10 21.60 10.33 17.55
N THR A 11 21.23 10.65 18.80
CA THR A 11 21.38 12.00 19.36
C THR A 11 22.84 12.40 19.52
N VAL A 12 23.73 11.49 19.93
CA VAL A 12 25.18 11.75 20.06
C VAL A 12 25.82 11.98 18.69
N PHE A 13 25.41 11.22 17.67
CA PHE A 13 25.90 11.40 16.30
C PHE A 13 25.50 12.76 15.71
N ILE A 14 24.26 13.19 15.95
CA ILE A 14 23.77 14.52 15.55
C ILE A 14 24.52 15.63 16.29
N LEU A 15 24.76 15.46 17.60
CA LEU A 15 25.45 16.47 18.41
C LEU A 15 26.94 16.61 18.02
N ALA A 16 27.61 15.49 17.71
CA ALA A 16 28.99 15.48 17.23
C ALA A 16 29.13 16.11 15.83
N ALA A 17 28.13 15.95 14.95
CA ALA A 17 28.11 16.58 13.64
C ALA A 17 27.98 18.12 13.70
N VAL A 18 27.40 18.67 14.78
CA VAL A 18 27.16 20.11 14.96
C VAL A 18 28.38 20.86 15.51
N THR A 19 29.31 20.20 16.21
CA THR A 19 30.47 20.86 16.86
C THR A 19 31.70 21.03 15.95
N LEU A 20 31.66 20.55 14.71
CA LEU A 20 32.80 20.49 13.77
C LEU A 20 32.97 21.63 12.72
N PRO A 21 32.19 22.74 12.63
CA PRO A 21 32.36 23.63 11.49
C PRO A 21 33.40 24.71 11.76
N GLN A 22 34.69 24.39 11.55
CA GLN A 22 35.78 25.37 11.68
C GLN A 22 36.27 25.94 10.34
N ILE A 23 35.92 25.36 9.18
CA ILE A 23 36.38 25.84 7.87
C ILE A 23 35.35 25.42 6.80
N VAL A 24 34.82 26.40 6.05
CA VAL A 24 34.13 26.34 4.71
C VAL A 24 33.00 27.37 4.69
N HIS A 25 33.37 28.66 4.56
CA HIS A 25 32.47 29.80 4.40
C HIS A 25 32.26 30.20 2.92
N ALA A 26 32.36 29.25 1.98
CA ALA A 26 32.16 29.52 0.55
C ALA A 26 31.10 28.63 -0.14
N TYR A 27 30.53 27.65 0.56
CA TYR A 27 29.43 26.84 0.08
C TYR A 27 28.32 26.93 1.12
N VAL A 28 27.33 27.80 0.87
CA VAL A 28 25.96 27.73 1.38
C VAL A 28 25.87 27.07 2.77
N GLY A 29 26.00 27.89 3.84
CA GLY A 29 26.19 27.58 5.28
C GLY A 29 26.02 26.12 5.76
N PRO A 30 26.82 25.64 6.73
CA PRO A 30 26.84 24.24 7.19
C PRO A 30 25.44 23.77 7.63
N GLY A 31 24.68 23.19 6.70
CA GLY A 31 23.27 22.80 6.89
C GLY A 31 22.34 23.14 5.72
N ALA A 32 22.57 24.24 4.99
CA ALA A 32 21.68 24.68 3.91
C ALA A 32 21.78 23.76 2.67
N GLY A 33 22.98 23.27 2.33
CA GLY A 33 23.16 22.27 1.29
C GLY A 33 22.53 20.90 1.63
N LEU A 34 22.70 20.44 2.88
CA LEU A 34 22.14 19.15 3.34
C LEU A 34 20.60 19.15 3.35
N GLY A 35 19.99 20.27 3.77
CA GLY A 35 18.55 20.46 3.72
C GLY A 35 18.02 20.49 2.28
N LEU A 36 18.70 21.20 1.37
CA LEU A 36 18.33 21.25 -0.04
C LEU A 36 18.48 19.90 -0.74
N LEU A 37 19.59 19.19 -0.52
CA LEU A 37 19.82 17.86 -1.08
C LEU A 37 18.79 16.86 -0.55
N THR A 38 18.49 16.88 0.75
CA THR A 38 17.49 16.01 1.37
C THR A 38 16.07 16.36 0.92
N ALA A 39 15.74 17.64 0.77
CA ALA A 39 14.46 18.07 0.26
C ALA A 39 14.27 17.64 -1.21
N LEU A 40 15.30 17.79 -2.04
CA LEU A 40 15.29 17.32 -3.42
C LEU A 40 15.14 15.79 -3.49
N TRP A 41 15.93 15.05 -2.72
CA TRP A 41 15.84 13.59 -2.64
C TRP A 41 14.50 13.10 -2.08
N GLY A 42 14.00 13.75 -1.03
CA GLY A 42 12.71 13.46 -0.42
C GLY A 42 11.57 13.71 -1.41
N LEU A 43 11.65 14.79 -2.19
CA LEU A 43 10.68 15.08 -3.25
C LEU A 43 10.71 14.01 -4.35
N VAL A 44 11.90 13.63 -4.83
CA VAL A 44 12.06 12.57 -5.83
C VAL A 44 11.50 11.24 -5.31
N ALA A 45 11.80 10.88 -4.07
CA ALA A 45 11.26 9.68 -3.43
C ALA A 45 9.73 9.76 -3.29
N ALA A 46 9.17 10.91 -2.89
CA ALA A 46 7.73 11.10 -2.75
C ALA A 46 7.02 10.95 -4.10
N VAL A 47 7.57 11.51 -5.18
CA VAL A 47 7.05 11.33 -6.54
C VAL A 47 7.14 9.87 -6.97
N GLY A 48 8.28 9.22 -6.74
CA GLY A 48 8.46 7.79 -7.02
C GLY A 48 7.42 6.92 -6.32
N VAL A 49 7.20 7.17 -5.01
CA VAL A 49 6.17 6.47 -4.22
C VAL A 49 4.78 6.76 -4.74
N ALA A 50 4.46 8.01 -5.09
CA ALA A 50 3.15 8.38 -5.65
C ALA A 50 2.86 7.62 -6.95
N VAL A 51 3.82 7.56 -7.88
CA VAL A 51 3.70 6.78 -9.12
C VAL A 51 3.55 5.29 -8.80
N PHE A 52 4.37 4.76 -7.90
CA PHE A 52 4.28 3.36 -7.48
C PHE A 52 2.91 3.05 -6.88
N TYR A 53 2.32 3.97 -6.12
CA TYR A 53 0.99 3.84 -5.54
C TYR A 53 -0.10 3.77 -6.61
N VAL A 54 -0.01 4.65 -7.61
CA VAL A 54 -0.94 4.68 -8.75
C VAL A 54 -0.85 3.39 -9.56
N VAL A 55 0.36 2.88 -9.81
CA VAL A 55 0.58 1.62 -10.53
C VAL A 55 0.22 0.39 -9.68
N MET A 56 0.39 0.45 -8.37
CA MET A 56 0.00 -0.63 -7.45
C MET A 56 -1.54 -0.71 -7.26
N TRP A 57 -2.26 0.40 -7.46
CA TRP A 57 -3.72 0.45 -7.35
C TRP A 57 -4.48 -0.54 -8.27
N PRO A 58 -4.18 -0.69 -9.58
CA PRO A 58 -4.83 -1.70 -10.42
C PRO A 58 -4.54 -3.13 -9.94
N ILE A 59 -3.32 -3.41 -9.48
CA ILE A 59 -2.95 -4.73 -8.92
C ILE A 59 -3.78 -5.02 -7.65
N ARG A 60 -3.89 -4.03 -6.76
CA ARG A 60 -4.73 -4.10 -5.55
C ARG A 60 -6.21 -4.29 -5.90
N ARG A 61 -6.69 -3.59 -6.94
CA ARG A 61 -8.08 -3.64 -7.40
C ARG A 61 -8.42 -5.01 -8.00
N MET A 62 -7.53 -5.61 -8.79
CA MET A 62 -7.71 -6.95 -9.34
C MET A 62 -7.75 -8.03 -8.24
N ARG A 63 -6.93 -7.92 -7.18
CA ARG A 63 -6.97 -8.88 -6.07
C ARG A 63 -8.32 -8.88 -5.32
N ARG A 64 -9.02 -7.75 -5.24
CA ARG A 64 -10.36 -7.69 -4.66
C ARG A 64 -11.41 -8.39 -5.54
N ARG A 65 -11.31 -8.24 -6.87
CA ARG A 65 -12.22 -8.89 -7.83
C ARG A 65 -12.04 -10.41 -7.87
N ARG A 66 -10.80 -10.89 -7.86
CA ARG A 66 -10.50 -12.32 -7.83
C ARG A 66 -11.05 -13.02 -6.59
N LYS A 67 -11.09 -12.37 -5.42
CA LYS A 67 -11.71 -12.94 -4.22
C LYS A 67 -13.22 -13.12 -4.35
N ALA A 68 -13.90 -12.17 -5.02
CA ALA A 68 -15.34 -12.27 -5.26
C ALA A 68 -15.67 -13.37 -6.28
N GLU A 69 -14.87 -13.48 -7.35
CA GLU A 69 -15.00 -14.54 -8.35
C GLU A 69 -14.71 -15.93 -7.78
N GLN A 70 -13.73 -16.05 -6.88
CA GLN A 70 -13.44 -17.32 -6.19
C GLN A 70 -14.57 -17.75 -5.25
N LEU A 71 -15.22 -16.81 -4.55
CA LEU A 71 -16.40 -17.10 -3.73
C LEU A 71 -17.59 -17.55 -4.59
N ALA A 72 -17.81 -16.91 -5.73
CA ALA A 72 -18.89 -17.26 -6.66
C ALA A 72 -18.64 -18.63 -7.33
N ALA A 73 -17.40 -18.89 -7.76
CA ALA A 73 -17.01 -20.19 -8.31
C ALA A 73 -17.12 -21.31 -7.26
N ALA A 74 -16.73 -21.05 -6.00
CA ALA A 74 -16.89 -22.00 -4.91
C ALA A 74 -18.37 -22.33 -4.66
N ALA A 75 -19.27 -21.32 -4.65
CA ALA A 75 -20.71 -21.55 -4.49
C ALA A 75 -21.34 -22.35 -5.65
N THR A 76 -20.82 -22.20 -6.86
CA THR A 76 -21.30 -22.95 -8.04
C THR A 76 -20.84 -24.42 -7.99
N LEU A 77 -19.62 -24.67 -7.51
CA LEU A 77 -19.08 -26.02 -7.28
C LEU A 77 -19.74 -26.72 -6.09
N SER A 78 -20.26 -25.97 -5.12
CA SER A 78 -21.03 -26.51 -3.98
C SER A 78 -22.44 -27.00 -4.35
N GLY A 79 -22.84 -26.95 -5.62
CA GLY A 79 -23.94 -27.80 -6.12
C GLY A 79 -25.32 -27.48 -5.56
N THR A 80 -25.68 -26.21 -5.39
CA THR A 80 -27.03 -25.80 -4.97
C THR A 80 -27.62 -24.69 -5.85
N ALA A 81 -27.35 -24.71 -7.15
CA ALA A 81 -27.89 -23.73 -8.09
C ALA A 81 -28.54 -24.42 -9.29
N LYS A 82 -29.55 -25.25 -9.02
CA LYS A 82 -30.69 -25.35 -9.93
C LYS A 82 -31.83 -24.62 -9.22
N PRO A 83 -32.23 -23.39 -9.62
CA PRO A 83 -33.59 -23.00 -9.33
C PRO A 83 -34.42 -24.03 -10.10
N VAL A 84 -35.09 -24.88 -9.34
CA VAL A 84 -36.15 -25.74 -9.83
C VAL A 84 -37.16 -24.80 -10.48
N VAL A 85 -36.99 -24.59 -11.79
CA VAL A 85 -38.09 -24.25 -12.69
C VAL A 85 -38.90 -25.53 -12.73
N GLU A 86 -39.79 -25.66 -11.74
CA GLU A 86 -40.87 -26.62 -11.78
C GLU A 86 -41.75 -26.18 -12.95
N PRO A 87 -41.86 -26.96 -14.04
CA PRO A 87 -42.78 -26.61 -15.10
C PRO A 87 -44.19 -26.65 -14.52
N GLU A 88 -44.81 -25.49 -14.52
CA GLU A 88 -46.25 -25.29 -14.49
C GLU A 88 -46.89 -26.14 -15.61
N SER A 89 -47.14 -27.42 -15.33
CA SER A 89 -47.67 -28.37 -16.33
C SER A 89 -48.65 -29.39 -15.74
N ASN A 90 -49.02 -29.28 -14.45
CA ASN A 90 -49.89 -30.26 -13.80
C ASN A 90 -50.98 -29.62 -12.92
N ARG A 91 -51.64 -28.57 -13.43
CA ARG A 91 -52.87 -28.02 -12.81
C ARG A 91 -54.14 -28.19 -13.64
N ASP A 92 -54.06 -28.78 -14.83
CA ASP A 92 -55.20 -28.92 -15.75
C ASP A 92 -55.80 -30.34 -15.84
N SER A 93 -55.30 -31.31 -15.06
CA SER A 93 -55.76 -32.71 -15.15
C SER A 93 -56.97 -33.07 -14.26
N THR A 94 -57.57 -32.11 -13.53
CA THR A 94 -58.67 -32.39 -12.58
C THR A 94 -60.03 -31.86 -13.03
N ARG A 95 -60.14 -31.41 -14.29
CA ARG A 95 -61.41 -31.00 -14.90
C ARG A 95 -61.81 -31.97 -16.02
N SER A 96 -62.20 -33.19 -15.68
CA SER A 96 -62.93 -34.13 -16.56
C SER A 96 -63.63 -35.20 -15.74
#